data_AF-A0A838WU06-F1
#
_entry.id   AF-A0A838WU06-F1
#
_cell.length_a   1.000
_cell.length_b   1.000
_cell.length_c   1.000
_cell.angle_alpha   90.00
_cell.angle_beta   90.00
_cell.angle_gamma   90.00
#
_symmetry.space_group_name_H-M   'P 1'
#
loop_
_entity.id
_entity.type
_entity.pdbx_description
1 polymer ?
#
loop_
_entity_poly.entity_id
_entity_poly.type
_entity_poly.pdbx_seq_one_letter_code
_entity_poly.pdbx_strand_id
1 'polypeptide(L)'
;MKLGIDTVRTTFFDALRAHGMSEEQAESSADVFLDAELAGKPSHGAFHLLTYLSALDNRSINGQANPTATARGSVLAIDADDGLAQFALEKHRDQLLDIARTNGVAVAAGRPTDDASVAVDEGALLPNGGHRGGNLALVFEMLAMLAGGESSKSAANRGDEPPRVGLFALVIDPDFFGAGALGRLQAHLATLADEHEVYIPGRTRPAPAELDIDDATWEKLA
;
A
#
# COMPACT_ATOMS: atom_id res chain seq x y z
N MET A 1 -21.38 3.18 -13.52
CA MET A 1 -22.58 3.47 -12.70
C MET A 1 -22.22 4.24 -11.44
N LYS A 2 -23.16 5.02 -10.88
CA LYS A 2 -22.93 5.74 -9.61
C LYS A 2 -23.41 4.95 -8.41
N LEU A 3 -22.53 4.79 -7.41
CA LEU A 3 -22.75 3.94 -6.25
C LEU A 3 -22.43 4.69 -4.95
N GLY A 4 -23.19 4.38 -3.91
CA GLY A 4 -22.92 4.90 -2.56
C GLY A 4 -21.68 4.27 -1.94
N ILE A 5 -20.92 5.04 -1.15
CA ILE A 5 -19.66 4.62 -0.53
C ILE A 5 -19.85 3.33 0.30
N ASP A 6 -20.89 3.27 1.13
CA ASP A 6 -21.16 2.10 1.98
C ASP A 6 -21.49 0.86 1.14
N THR A 7 -22.21 1.03 0.03
CA THR A 7 -22.48 -0.06 -0.92
C THR A 7 -21.19 -0.59 -1.51
N VAL A 8 -20.32 0.31 -1.99
CA VAL A 8 -19.02 -0.07 -2.57
C VAL A 8 -18.16 -0.82 -1.55
N ARG A 9 -18.01 -0.26 -0.34
CA ARG A 9 -17.23 -0.90 0.72
C ARG A 9 -17.76 -2.29 1.07
N THR A 10 -19.07 -2.42 1.22
CA THR A 10 -19.72 -3.69 1.58
C THR A 10 -19.52 -4.73 0.48
N THR A 11 -19.71 -4.35 -0.79
CA THR A 11 -19.46 -5.25 -1.92
C THR A 11 -17.99 -5.70 -1.99
N PHE A 12 -17.03 -4.80 -1.76
CA PHE A 12 -15.61 -5.18 -1.73
C PHE A 12 -15.32 -6.18 -0.61
N PHE A 13 -15.83 -5.92 0.59
CA PHE A 13 -15.70 -6.81 1.74
C PHE A 13 -16.31 -8.19 1.45
N ASP A 14 -17.55 -8.23 0.96
CA ASP A 14 -18.27 -9.48 0.69
C ASP A 14 -17.56 -10.31 -0.39
N ALA A 15 -17.07 -9.67 -1.45
CA ALA A 15 -16.28 -10.34 -2.48
C ALA A 15 -15.01 -10.96 -1.90
N LEU A 16 -14.23 -10.22 -1.10
CA LEU A 16 -13.02 -10.75 -0.45
C LEU A 16 -13.34 -11.94 0.47
N ARG A 17 -14.43 -11.86 1.24
CA ARG A 17 -14.89 -12.96 2.12
C ARG A 17 -15.32 -14.19 1.32
N ALA A 18 -16.03 -14.00 0.21
CA ALA A 18 -16.46 -15.07 -0.68
C ALA A 18 -15.28 -15.85 -1.28
N HIS A 19 -14.15 -15.15 -1.51
CA HIS A 19 -12.89 -15.73 -1.99
C HIS A 19 -11.97 -16.23 -0.85
N GLY A 20 -12.51 -16.40 0.36
CA GLY A 20 -11.82 -17.08 1.45
C GLY A 20 -10.83 -16.21 2.24
N MET A 21 -10.82 -14.89 2.06
CA MET A 21 -10.06 -13.98 2.94
C MET A 21 -10.71 -13.89 4.32
N SER A 22 -9.93 -13.83 5.40
CA SER A 22 -10.43 -13.66 6.78
C SER A 22 -11.16 -12.33 6.95
N GLU A 23 -12.00 -12.24 7.99
CA GLU A 23 -12.78 -11.03 8.28
C GLU A 23 -11.89 -9.79 8.47
N GLU A 24 -10.89 -9.89 9.34
CA GLU A 24 -9.94 -8.80 9.63
C GLU A 24 -9.21 -8.32 8.35
N GLN A 25 -8.77 -9.25 7.51
CA GLN A 25 -8.09 -8.92 6.25
C GLN A 25 -9.03 -8.31 5.22
N ALA A 26 -10.28 -8.80 5.15
CA ALA A 26 -11.27 -8.29 4.22
C ALA A 26 -11.68 -6.86 4.57
N GLU A 27 -11.80 -6.53 5.86
CA GLU A 27 -12.05 -5.16 6.31
C GLU A 27 -10.92 -4.23 5.89
N SER A 28 -9.68 -4.57 6.26
CA SER A 28 -8.48 -3.79 5.90
C SER A 28 -8.34 -3.61 4.38
N SER A 29 -8.54 -4.69 3.61
CA SER A 29 -8.37 -4.65 2.15
C SER A 29 -9.51 -3.88 1.46
N ALA A 30 -10.76 -4.04 1.91
CA ALA A 30 -11.89 -3.29 1.38
C ALA A 30 -11.68 -1.78 1.55
N ASP A 31 -11.15 -1.35 2.70
CA ASP A 31 -10.83 0.05 2.96
C ASP A 31 -9.72 0.56 2.04
N VAL A 32 -8.67 -0.23 1.78
CA VAL A 32 -7.59 0.16 0.86
C VAL A 32 -8.07 0.34 -0.59
N PHE A 33 -8.91 -0.58 -1.09
CA PHE A 33 -9.46 -0.45 -2.45
C PHE A 33 -10.47 0.71 -2.54
N LEU A 34 -11.26 0.93 -1.49
CA LEU A 34 -12.16 2.08 -1.41
C LEU A 34 -11.40 3.40 -1.40
N ASP A 35 -10.32 3.49 -0.62
CA ASP A 35 -9.45 4.67 -0.57
C ASP A 35 -8.86 5.00 -1.94
N ALA A 36 -8.50 3.99 -2.73
CA ALA A 36 -8.02 4.19 -4.10
C ALA A 36 -9.12 4.78 -5.01
N GLU A 37 -10.36 4.31 -4.89
CA GLU A 37 -11.51 4.87 -5.61
C GLU A 37 -11.82 6.31 -5.19
N LEU A 38 -11.85 6.59 -3.89
CA LEU A 38 -12.04 7.94 -3.35
C LEU A 38 -10.91 8.88 -3.78
N ALA A 39 -9.69 8.36 -3.87
CA ALA A 39 -8.53 9.07 -4.41
C ALA A 39 -8.55 9.17 -5.94
N GLY A 40 -9.60 8.69 -6.61
CA GLY A 40 -9.78 8.66 -8.06
C GLY A 40 -8.62 8.00 -8.81
N LYS A 41 -8.18 6.85 -8.29
CA LYS A 41 -7.17 5.95 -8.86
C LYS A 41 -7.79 4.58 -9.15
N PRO A 42 -8.72 4.48 -10.12
CA PRO A 42 -9.46 3.25 -10.38
C PRO A 42 -8.57 2.06 -10.76
N SER A 43 -7.39 2.31 -11.34
CA SER A 43 -6.40 1.25 -11.61
C SER A 43 -5.83 0.55 -10.37
N HIS A 44 -6.11 1.09 -9.17
CA HIS A 44 -5.72 0.52 -7.88
C HIS A 44 -6.95 0.29 -6.96
N GLY A 45 -8.17 0.48 -7.49
CA GLY A 45 -9.43 0.31 -6.77
C GLY A 45 -10.17 -0.96 -7.20
N ALA A 46 -11.47 -0.84 -7.52
CA ALA A 46 -12.35 -1.94 -7.92
C ALA A 46 -11.77 -2.81 -9.05
N PHE A 47 -11.16 -2.19 -10.06
CA PHE A 47 -10.56 -2.93 -11.17
C PHE A 47 -9.40 -3.82 -10.71
N HIS A 48 -8.56 -3.33 -9.79
CA HIS A 48 -7.43 -4.09 -9.27
C HIS A 48 -7.84 -5.17 -8.26
N LEU A 49 -8.95 -4.95 -7.54
CA LEU A 49 -9.53 -5.95 -6.64
C LEU A 49 -9.81 -7.25 -7.39
N LEU A 50 -10.29 -7.21 -8.64
CA LEU A 50 -10.53 -8.43 -9.44
C LEU A 50 -9.28 -9.31 -9.56
N THR A 51 -8.10 -8.68 -9.70
CA THR A 51 -6.83 -9.37 -9.74
C THR A 51 -6.50 -10.05 -8.40
N TYR A 52 -6.83 -9.40 -7.28
CA TYR A 52 -6.64 -9.96 -5.94
C TYR A 52 -7.59 -11.13 -5.67
N LEU A 53 -8.84 -11.05 -6.13
CA LEU A 53 -9.79 -12.17 -6.04
C LEU A 53 -9.25 -13.40 -6.79
N SER A 54 -8.71 -13.20 -7.99
CA SER A 54 -8.05 -14.28 -8.73
C SER A 54 -6.82 -14.83 -8.00
N ALA A 55 -6.06 -13.97 -7.33
CA ALA A 55 -4.87 -14.35 -6.56
C ALA A 55 -5.22 -15.06 -5.24
N LEU A 56 -6.41 -14.83 -4.68
CA LEU A 56 -6.95 -15.62 -3.57
C LEU A 56 -7.42 -17.00 -4.05
N ASP A 57 -8.09 -17.06 -5.21
CA ASP A 57 -8.59 -18.31 -5.79
C ASP A 57 -7.47 -19.30 -6.15
N ASN A 58 -6.39 -18.80 -6.75
CA ASN A 58 -5.22 -19.61 -7.09
C ASN A 58 -4.25 -19.79 -5.90
N ARG A 59 -4.57 -19.18 -4.74
CA ARG A 59 -3.79 -19.22 -3.49
C ARG A 59 -2.40 -18.61 -3.60
N SER A 60 -2.20 -17.70 -4.55
CA SER A 60 -1.02 -16.85 -4.52
C SER A 60 -1.03 -15.94 -3.29
N ILE A 61 -2.19 -15.42 -2.88
CA ILE A 61 -2.34 -14.66 -1.62
C ILE A 61 -2.87 -15.56 -0.51
N ASN A 62 -2.21 -15.54 0.64
CA ASN A 62 -2.73 -16.13 1.87
C ASN A 62 -3.82 -15.25 2.50
N GLY A 63 -5.08 -15.50 2.11
CA GLY A 63 -6.25 -14.84 2.71
C GLY A 63 -6.46 -15.13 4.22
N GLN A 64 -5.66 -16.01 4.82
CA GLN A 64 -5.70 -16.36 6.25
C GLN A 64 -4.39 -16.00 6.97
N ALA A 65 -3.56 -15.14 6.36
CA ALA A 65 -2.29 -14.69 6.90
C ALA A 65 -2.36 -14.22 8.36
N ASN A 66 -1.35 -14.62 9.13
CA ASN A 66 -1.12 -14.17 10.49
C ASN A 66 0.27 -13.51 10.64
N PRO A 67 0.38 -12.21 10.28
CA PRO A 67 1.65 -11.51 10.28
C PRO A 67 2.35 -11.48 11.64
N THR A 68 3.67 -11.69 11.65
CA THR A 68 4.50 -11.66 12.86
C THR A 68 5.60 -10.61 12.74
N ALA A 69 6.10 -10.07 13.86
CA ALA A 69 7.13 -9.04 13.82
C ALA A 69 8.23 -9.24 14.86
N THR A 70 9.45 -8.83 14.49
CA THR A 70 10.64 -8.84 15.36
C THR A 70 11.29 -7.48 15.38
N ALA A 71 11.40 -6.87 16.57
CA ALA A 71 12.01 -5.57 16.76
C ALA A 71 13.50 -5.66 17.14
N ARG A 72 14.31 -4.73 16.62
CA ARG A 72 15.73 -4.52 16.96
C ARG A 72 16.07 -3.02 16.89
N GLY A 73 16.05 -2.35 18.04
CA GLY A 73 16.24 -0.89 18.10
C GLY A 73 15.16 -0.18 17.29
N SER A 74 15.56 0.62 16.30
CA SER A 74 14.65 1.30 15.37
C SER A 74 14.11 0.42 14.24
N VAL A 75 14.49 -0.85 14.13
CA VAL A 75 14.03 -1.71 13.04
C VAL A 75 12.93 -2.66 13.52
N LEU A 76 11.82 -2.72 12.81
CA LEU A 76 10.75 -3.70 12.97
C LEU A 76 10.67 -4.56 11.70
N ALA A 77 11.14 -5.80 11.78
CA ALA A 77 11.03 -6.75 10.67
C ALA A 77 9.69 -7.50 10.77
N ILE A 78 8.84 -7.39 9.75
CA ILE A 78 7.49 -7.95 9.71
C ILE A 78 7.43 -9.07 8.67
N ASP A 79 7.12 -10.29 9.11
CA ASP A 79 6.68 -11.37 8.21
C ASP A 79 5.19 -11.24 7.95
N ALA A 80 4.79 -11.12 6.68
CA ALA A 80 3.38 -11.00 6.34
C ALA A 80 2.67 -12.35 6.21
N ASP A 81 3.39 -13.48 6.36
CA ASP A 81 2.80 -14.82 6.26
C ASP A 81 2.08 -15.04 4.92
N ASP A 82 2.77 -14.70 3.84
CA ASP A 82 2.27 -14.75 2.47
C ASP A 82 0.97 -13.95 2.22
N GLY A 83 0.67 -12.99 3.12
CA GLY A 83 -0.56 -12.21 3.13
C GLY A 83 -0.50 -10.95 2.27
N LEU A 84 -1.07 -9.86 2.78
CA LEU A 84 -0.97 -8.55 2.15
C LEU A 84 -0.11 -7.61 2.98
N ALA A 85 0.82 -6.91 2.34
CA ALA A 85 1.78 -6.05 3.03
C ALA A 85 1.09 -4.91 3.81
N GLN A 86 -0.01 -4.37 3.26
CA GLN A 86 -0.84 -3.37 3.93
C GLN A 86 -1.43 -3.89 5.24
N PHE A 87 -1.96 -5.12 5.23
CA PHE A 87 -2.55 -5.74 6.42
C PHE A 87 -1.48 -6.06 7.47
N ALA A 88 -0.33 -6.58 7.03
CA ALA A 88 0.80 -6.84 7.91
C ALA A 88 1.32 -5.56 8.58
N LEU A 89 1.42 -4.46 7.84
CA LEU A 89 1.82 -3.17 8.40
C LEU A 89 0.75 -2.63 9.36
N GLU A 90 -0.53 -2.78 9.04
CA GLU A 90 -1.63 -2.34 9.89
C GLU A 90 -1.62 -3.06 11.24
N LYS A 91 -1.44 -4.39 11.24
CA LYS A 91 -1.40 -5.23 12.44
C LYS A 91 -0.27 -4.86 13.40
N HIS A 92 0.83 -4.31 12.87
CA HIS A 92 2.01 -3.91 13.63
C HIS A 92 2.21 -2.39 13.72
N ARG A 93 1.19 -1.60 13.33
CA ARG A 93 1.24 -0.13 13.30
C ARG A 93 1.59 0.46 14.66
N ASP A 94 0.89 0.03 15.71
CA ASP A 94 1.10 0.58 17.05
C ASP A 94 2.51 0.29 17.57
N GLN A 95 3.01 -0.93 17.35
CA GLN A 95 4.39 -1.28 17.67
C GLN A 95 5.40 -0.40 16.92
N LEU A 96 5.15 -0.13 15.64
CA LEU A 96 6.00 0.74 14.82
C LEU A 96 5.99 2.19 15.33
N LEU A 97 4.83 2.71 15.69
CA LEU A 97 4.68 4.05 16.26
C LEU A 97 5.38 4.17 17.62
N ASP A 98 5.30 3.15 18.46
CA ASP A 98 5.95 3.15 19.77
C ASP A 98 7.48 3.11 19.65
N ILE A 99 8.03 2.37 18.68
CA ILE A 99 9.47 2.40 18.35
C ILE A 99 9.88 3.79 17.88
N ALA A 100 9.09 4.44 17.01
CA ALA A 100 9.39 5.77 16.49
C ALA A 100 9.38 6.83 17.59
N ARG A 101 8.39 6.79 18.49
CA ARG A 101 8.31 7.69 19.66
C ARG A 101 9.49 7.49 20.62
N THR A 102 9.94 6.24 20.79
CA THR A 102 11.04 5.91 21.70
C THR A 102 12.40 6.32 21.12
N ASN A 103 12.62 6.11 19.82
CA ASN A 103 13.94 6.22 19.19
C ASN A 103 14.05 7.40 18.20
N GLY A 104 12.98 8.16 17.99
CA GLY A 104 12.85 9.21 16.98
C GLY A 104 12.58 8.73 15.55
N VAL A 105 13.00 7.50 15.26
CA VAL A 105 12.81 6.84 13.96
C VAL A 105 12.48 5.37 14.15
N ALA A 106 11.56 4.88 13.33
CA ALA A 106 11.35 3.46 13.13
C ALA A 106 11.36 3.11 11.65
N VAL A 107 11.94 1.96 11.32
CA VAL A 107 11.97 1.37 9.99
C VAL A 107 11.21 0.05 10.07
N ALA A 108 10.07 -0.02 9.39
CA ALA A 108 9.43 -1.29 9.10
C ALA A 108 10.04 -1.88 7.83
N ALA A 109 10.57 -3.08 7.96
CA ALA A 109 11.07 -3.90 6.87
C ALA A 109 10.14 -5.10 6.74
N GLY A 110 9.50 -5.27 5.59
CA GLY A 110 8.81 -6.51 5.29
C GLY A 110 9.75 -7.73 5.31
N ARG A 111 9.13 -8.90 5.22
CA ARG A 111 9.66 -10.13 4.66
C ARG A 111 8.71 -10.45 3.50
N PRO A 112 9.13 -11.27 2.52
CA PRO A 112 8.37 -11.48 1.29
C PRO A 112 6.89 -11.74 1.56
N THR A 113 6.07 -11.14 0.72
CA THR A 113 4.60 -11.14 0.76
C THR A 113 4.15 -11.03 -0.67
N ASP A 114 3.09 -11.71 -1.07
CA ASP A 114 3.16 -12.41 -2.34
C ASP A 114 1.81 -12.51 -3.09
N ASP A 115 1.20 -11.39 -3.51
CA ASP A 115 0.70 -11.12 -4.90
C ASP A 115 0.15 -9.68 -5.08
N ALA A 116 0.46 -9.05 -6.22
CA ALA A 116 -0.30 -7.93 -6.80
C ALA A 116 0.01 -7.81 -8.30
N SER A 117 -0.78 -8.46 -9.15
CA SER A 117 -0.38 -8.77 -10.52
C SER A 117 -0.79 -7.76 -11.62
N VAL A 118 -0.09 -7.96 -12.76
CA VAL A 118 -0.16 -7.34 -14.10
C VAL A 118 0.72 -6.11 -14.32
N ALA A 119 1.93 -6.30 -14.90
CA ALA A 119 2.72 -5.19 -15.42
C ALA A 119 3.60 -5.43 -16.67
N VAL A 120 3.86 -6.67 -17.13
CA VAL A 120 4.94 -6.85 -18.11
C VAL A 120 4.69 -7.95 -19.14
N ASP A 121 3.80 -7.69 -20.10
CA ASP A 121 3.94 -8.28 -21.42
C ASP A 121 3.94 -7.15 -22.47
N GLU A 122 5.04 -7.05 -23.22
CA GLU A 122 5.30 -6.15 -24.34
C GLU A 122 5.82 -4.71 -24.04
N GLY A 123 6.86 -4.59 -23.20
CA GLY A 123 7.69 -3.37 -23.14
C GLY A 123 8.38 -3.12 -21.80
N ALA A 124 9.24 -2.11 -21.75
CA ALA A 124 9.75 -1.55 -20.49
C ALA A 124 9.35 -0.08 -20.41
N LEU A 125 8.78 0.33 -19.27
CA LEU A 125 8.52 1.75 -19.01
C LEU A 125 9.86 2.48 -18.84
N LEU A 126 9.97 3.68 -19.42
CA LEU A 126 11.10 4.55 -19.16
C LEU A 126 10.93 5.21 -17.78
N PRO A 127 12.02 5.39 -17.01
CA PRO A 127 11.95 6.13 -15.77
C PRO A 127 11.61 7.60 -16.04
N ASN A 128 10.67 8.15 -15.26
CA ASN A 128 10.38 9.57 -15.29
C ASN A 128 11.67 10.37 -14.99
N GLY A 129 12.00 11.39 -15.79
CA GLY A 129 13.20 12.20 -15.57
C GLY A 129 14.52 11.46 -15.86
N GLY A 130 14.48 10.37 -16.64
CA GLY A 130 15.66 9.68 -17.15
C GLY A 130 16.53 9.11 -16.03
N HIS A 131 17.84 9.42 -16.05
CA HIS A 131 18.80 8.91 -15.07
C HIS A 131 18.44 9.26 -13.62
N ARG A 132 17.76 10.38 -13.36
CA ARG A 132 17.34 10.74 -12.00
C ARG A 132 16.24 9.82 -11.49
N GLY A 133 15.22 9.57 -12.31
CA GLY A 133 14.19 8.59 -11.97
C GLY A 133 14.73 7.17 -11.92
N GLY A 134 15.66 6.83 -12.80
CA GLY A 134 16.34 5.52 -12.78
C GLY A 134 17.12 5.30 -11.49
N ASN A 135 17.84 6.32 -11.00
CA ASN A 135 18.54 6.25 -9.72
C ASN A 135 17.57 6.18 -8.54
N LEU A 136 16.44 6.90 -8.57
CA LEU A 136 15.41 6.78 -7.55
C LEU A 136 14.78 5.38 -7.54
N ALA A 137 14.48 4.82 -8.70
CA ALA A 137 13.99 3.45 -8.83
C ALA A 137 14.98 2.44 -8.22
N LEU A 138 16.29 2.63 -8.46
CA LEU A 138 17.33 1.79 -7.85
C LEU A 138 17.39 1.93 -6.32
N VAL A 139 17.24 3.15 -5.78
CA VAL A 139 17.17 3.36 -4.33
C VAL A 139 15.96 2.64 -3.73
N PHE A 140 14.79 2.75 -4.36
CA PHE A 140 13.57 2.08 -3.89
C PHE A 140 13.69 0.56 -3.97
N GLU A 141 14.25 0.03 -5.05
CA GLU A 141 14.59 -1.39 -5.21
C GLU A 141 15.47 -1.87 -4.05
N MET A 142 16.57 -1.15 -3.76
CA MET A 142 17.49 -1.52 -2.69
C MET A 142 16.83 -1.47 -1.30
N LEU A 143 15.92 -0.52 -1.06
CA LEU A 143 15.17 -0.44 0.19
C LEU A 143 14.14 -1.57 0.32
N ALA A 144 13.43 -1.91 -0.75
CA ALA A 144 12.52 -3.06 -0.78
C ALA A 144 13.28 -4.38 -0.55
N MET A 145 14.46 -4.53 -1.15
CA MET A 145 15.33 -5.70 -0.91
C MET A 145 15.91 -5.73 0.50
N LEU A 146 16.28 -4.58 1.06
CA LEU A 146 16.69 -4.47 2.45
C LEU A 146 15.55 -4.88 3.40
N ALA A 147 14.31 -4.58 2.99
CA ALA A 147 13.07 -5.03 3.59
C ALA A 147 12.68 -6.45 3.15
N GLY A 148 13.66 -7.33 2.91
CA GLY A 148 13.44 -8.75 2.68
C GLY A 148 12.90 -9.15 1.32
N GLY A 149 12.54 -8.20 0.44
CA GLY A 149 12.10 -8.49 -0.92
C GLY A 149 13.23 -9.02 -1.82
N GLU A 150 12.86 -9.67 -2.91
CA GLU A 150 13.80 -9.92 -4.01
C GLU A 150 13.90 -8.74 -4.96
N SER A 151 14.92 -8.78 -5.82
CA SER A 151 14.99 -7.81 -6.92
C SER A 151 13.76 -7.95 -7.81
N SER A 152 13.24 -6.85 -8.35
CA SER A 152 12.15 -6.79 -9.32
C SER A 152 12.31 -7.74 -10.51
N LYS A 153 13.55 -8.13 -10.87
CA LYS A 153 13.80 -9.15 -11.90
C LYS A 153 13.50 -10.59 -11.44
N SER A 154 13.74 -10.89 -10.17
CA SER A 154 13.54 -12.22 -9.58
C SER A 154 12.19 -12.35 -8.88
N ALA A 155 11.68 -11.25 -8.34
CA ALA A 155 10.30 -11.09 -7.90
C ALA A 155 9.32 -11.15 -9.08
N ALA A 156 9.79 -10.86 -10.31
CA ALA A 156 9.02 -11.09 -11.53
C ALA A 156 8.80 -12.60 -11.79
N ASN A 157 7.53 -12.92 -11.97
CA ASN A 157 6.87 -14.24 -11.96
C ASN A 157 7.54 -15.37 -12.78
N ARG A 158 7.41 -16.58 -12.23
CA ARG A 158 7.55 -17.87 -12.91
C ARG A 158 6.37 -18.80 -12.58
N GLY A 159 5.15 -18.47 -13.05
CA GLY A 159 4.00 -19.37 -12.97
C GLY A 159 3.10 -19.17 -11.75
N ASP A 160 2.67 -20.26 -11.13
CA ASP A 160 1.64 -20.31 -10.07
C ASP A 160 2.22 -20.05 -8.65
N GLU A 161 3.44 -19.51 -8.55
CA GLU A 161 4.09 -19.20 -7.28
C GLU A 161 3.95 -17.71 -6.94
N PRO A 162 3.81 -17.38 -5.66
CA PRO A 162 3.50 -16.01 -5.24
C PRO A 162 4.76 -15.08 -5.28
N PRO A 163 4.63 -13.78 -5.62
CA PRO A 163 5.78 -12.90 -5.92
C PRO A 163 6.55 -12.43 -4.69
N ARG A 164 7.87 -12.29 -4.84
CA ARG A 164 8.80 -11.99 -3.73
C ARG A 164 9.05 -10.49 -3.57
N VAL A 165 8.00 -9.70 -3.32
CA VAL A 165 8.12 -8.25 -3.11
C VAL A 165 8.44 -7.89 -1.65
N GLY A 166 8.97 -6.69 -1.44
CA GLY A 166 9.27 -6.17 -0.10
C GLY A 166 8.73 -4.75 0.08
N LEU A 167 8.20 -4.46 1.26
CA LEU A 167 7.76 -3.11 1.65
C LEU A 167 8.72 -2.53 2.68
N PHE A 168 9.28 -1.36 2.36
CA PHE A 168 10.05 -0.54 3.29
C PHE A 168 9.21 0.66 3.73
N ALA A 169 9.01 0.83 5.04
CA ALA A 169 8.34 2.00 5.60
C ALA A 169 9.24 2.71 6.61
N LEU A 170 9.34 4.03 6.50
CA LEU A 170 10.10 4.90 7.40
C LEU A 170 9.13 5.80 8.16
N VAL A 171 9.11 5.65 9.48
CA VAL A 171 8.31 6.48 10.39
C VAL A 171 9.24 7.37 11.19
N ILE A 172 8.95 8.67 11.20
CA ILE A 172 9.74 9.68 11.89
C ILE A 172 8.82 10.39 12.86
N ASP A 173 9.20 10.43 14.14
CA ASP A 173 8.54 11.29 15.11
C ASP A 173 9.13 12.71 15.00
N PRO A 174 8.37 13.69 14.48
CA PRO A 174 8.89 15.05 14.34
C PRO A 174 9.23 15.69 15.69
N ASP A 175 8.51 15.37 16.76
CA ASP A 175 8.70 16.02 18.06
C ASP A 175 9.98 15.54 18.76
N PHE A 176 10.52 14.38 18.34
CA PHE A 176 11.84 13.90 18.76
C PHE A 176 12.98 14.84 18.35
N PHE A 177 12.80 15.62 17.28
CA PHE A 177 13.79 16.61 16.80
C PHE A 177 13.66 17.96 17.52
N GLY A 178 12.79 18.05 18.53
CA GLY A 178 12.58 19.21 19.37
C GLY A 178 11.20 19.84 19.17
N ALA A 179 10.73 20.49 20.23
CA ALA A 179 9.41 21.08 20.30
C ALA A 179 9.08 21.97 19.09
N GLY A 180 7.88 21.77 18.54
CA GLY A 180 7.34 22.57 17.43
C GLY A 180 7.92 22.24 16.06
N ALA A 181 8.67 21.15 15.89
CA ALA A 181 9.17 20.72 14.58
C ALA A 181 8.04 20.50 13.58
N LEU A 182 6.99 19.78 13.97
CA LEU A 182 5.81 19.57 13.12
C LEU A 182 5.15 20.88 12.71
N GLY A 183 4.98 21.81 13.66
CA GLY A 183 4.41 23.13 13.39
C GLY A 183 5.23 23.94 12.38
N ARG A 184 6.58 23.89 12.45
CA ARG A 184 7.46 24.55 11.47
C ARG A 184 7.30 23.95 10.07
N LEU A 185 7.21 22.62 9.96
CA LEU A 185 7.00 21.93 8.68
C LEU A 185 5.64 22.28 8.08
N GLN A 186 4.58 22.27 8.88
CA GLN A 186 3.23 22.64 8.46
C GLN A 186 3.15 24.10 8.01
N ALA A 187 3.77 25.02 8.76
CA ALA A 187 3.82 26.43 8.40
C ALA A 187 4.53 26.65 7.05
N HIS A 188 5.62 25.92 6.80
CA HIS A 188 6.31 26.02 5.51
C HIS A 188 5.44 25.53 4.33
N LEU A 189 4.74 24.39 4.50
CA LEU A 189 3.81 23.90 3.48
C LEU A 189 2.64 24.86 3.25
N ALA A 190 2.18 25.55 4.29
CA ALA A 190 1.16 26.59 4.17
C ALA A 190 1.69 27.79 3.36
N THR A 191 2.88 28.31 3.67
CA THR A 191 3.51 29.38 2.87
C THR A 191 3.65 28.99 1.39
N LEU A 192 4.12 27.78 1.08
CA LEU A 192 4.24 27.31 -0.31
C LEU A 192 2.87 27.29 -1.02
N ALA A 193 1.82 26.83 -0.35
CA ALA A 193 0.49 26.75 -0.93
C ALA A 193 -0.16 28.14 -1.08
N ASP A 194 -0.16 28.93 -0.01
CA ASP A 194 -1.00 30.11 0.13
C ASP A 194 -0.34 31.37 -0.44
N GLU A 195 1.00 31.45 -0.40
CA GLU A 195 1.75 32.62 -0.89
C GLU A 195 2.41 32.39 -2.26
N HIS A 196 2.67 31.13 -2.62
CA HIS A 196 3.38 30.78 -3.86
C HIS A 196 2.55 29.91 -4.83
N GLU A 197 1.28 29.64 -4.51
CA GLU A 197 0.35 28.85 -5.33
C GLU A 197 0.93 27.47 -5.73
N VAL A 198 1.84 26.93 -4.91
CA VAL A 198 2.45 25.62 -5.15
C VAL A 198 1.43 24.54 -4.83
N TYR A 199 1.19 23.66 -5.80
CA TYR A 199 0.39 22.48 -5.57
C TYR A 199 1.05 21.58 -4.50
N ILE A 200 0.34 21.35 -3.40
CA ILE A 200 0.76 20.40 -2.36
C ILE A 200 0.13 19.04 -2.66
N PRO A 201 0.92 18.01 -2.98
CA PRO A 201 0.41 16.67 -3.24
C PRO A 201 -0.49 16.18 -2.10
N GLY A 202 -1.69 15.70 -2.46
CA GLY A 202 -2.65 15.10 -1.52
C GLY A 202 -3.57 16.08 -0.77
N ARG A 203 -3.36 17.39 -0.83
CA ARG A 203 -4.12 18.36 0.00
C ARG A 203 -5.51 18.73 -0.54
N THR A 204 -5.77 18.55 -1.83
CA THR A 204 -6.88 19.25 -2.51
C THR A 204 -7.96 18.34 -3.10
N ARG A 205 -8.00 17.04 -2.77
CA ARG A 205 -9.01 16.13 -3.35
C ARG A 205 -10.14 15.91 -2.34
N PRO A 206 -11.28 16.60 -2.46
CA PRO A 206 -12.45 16.29 -1.65
C PRO A 206 -12.94 14.88 -2.02
N ALA A 207 -13.32 14.10 -1.00
CA ALA A 207 -13.91 12.79 -1.23
C ALA A 207 -15.25 12.96 -1.97
N PRO A 208 -15.50 12.20 -3.05
CA PRO A 208 -16.77 12.25 -3.75
C PRO A 208 -17.87 11.62 -2.89
N ALA A 209 -19.12 12.08 -3.04
CA ALA A 209 -20.27 11.52 -2.32
C ALA A 209 -20.73 10.17 -2.91
N GLU A 210 -20.42 9.92 -4.18
CA GLU A 210 -20.72 8.69 -4.92
C GLU A 210 -19.51 8.33 -5.77
N LEU A 211 -19.28 7.04 -5.97
CA LEU A 211 -18.22 6.50 -6.82
C LEU A 211 -18.78 6.13 -8.18
N ASP A 212 -18.02 6.42 -9.24
CA ASP A 212 -18.34 5.99 -10.60
C ASP A 212 -17.45 4.80 -10.96
N ILE A 213 -18.03 3.60 -10.91
CA ILE A 213 -17.37 2.34 -11.23
C ILE A 213 -18.00 1.80 -12.51
N ASP A 214 -17.20 1.36 -13.47
CA ASP A 214 -17.73 0.83 -14.73
C ASP A 214 -18.54 -0.45 -14.50
N ASP A 215 -19.58 -0.62 -15.32
CA ASP A 215 -20.57 -1.67 -15.09
C ASP A 215 -19.96 -3.08 -15.22
N ALA A 216 -18.97 -3.25 -16.11
CA ALA A 216 -18.32 -4.55 -16.35
C ALA A 216 -17.41 -4.98 -15.19
N THR A 217 -16.77 -4.03 -14.51
CA THR A 217 -16.03 -4.29 -13.27
C THR A 217 -17.00 -4.58 -12.13
N TRP A 218 -18.06 -3.78 -11.99
CA TRP A 218 -19.02 -3.93 -10.90
C TRP A 218 -19.78 -5.26 -10.93
N GLU A 219 -20.22 -5.71 -12.11
CA GLU A 219 -20.90 -7.00 -12.30
C GLU A 219 -20.06 -8.23 -11.92
N LYS A 220 -18.72 -8.10 -11.85
CA LYS A 220 -17.82 -9.18 -11.41
C LYS A 220 -17.58 -9.19 -9.91
N LEU A 221 -17.90 -8.09 -9.22
CA LEU A 221 -17.70 -7.93 -7.78
C LEU A 221 -18.97 -8.20 -6.98
N ALA A 222 -20.13 -7.82 -7.52
CA ALA A 222 -21.46 -7.95 -6.89
C ALA A 222 -22.11 -9.32 -7.14
#